data_AF-A0A356VD60-F1
#
_entry.id   AF-A0A356VD60-F1
#
_cell.length_a   1.000
_cell.length_b   1.000
_cell.length_c   1.000
_cell.angle_alpha   90.00
_cell.angle_beta   90.00
_cell.angle_gamma   90.00
#
_symmetry.space_group_name_H-M   'P 1'
#
loop_
_entity.id
_entity.type
_entity.pdbx_description
1 polymer ?
#
loop_
_entity_poly.entity_id
_entity_poly.type
_entity_poly.pdbx_seq_one_letter_code
_entity_poly.pdbx_strand_id
1 'polypeptide(L)' 'MKALLIGDVIGRPGRVAVERFVIRLREELGLDFVLVNCENAAGGAGVTPTVADELFRSGVDVLSSGNHVWR' A
#
# COMPACT_ATOMS: atom_id res chain seq x y z
N MET A 1 11.95 6.49 -15.75
CA MET A 1 10.94 6.47 -14.69
C MET A 1 10.56 5.02 -14.43
N LYS A 2 10.75 4.52 -13.20
CA LYS A 2 10.40 3.17 -12.76
C LYS A 2 9.31 3.25 -11.70
N ALA A 3 8.26 2.45 -11.87
CA ALA A 3 7.14 2.40 -10.94
C ALA A 3 6.94 0.98 -10.39
N LEU A 4 6.56 0.87 -9.12
CA LEU A 4 6.11 -0.36 -8.49
C LEU A 4 4.60 -0.28 -8.26
N LEU A 5 3.87 -1.26 -8.79
CA LEU A 5 2.45 -1.43 -8.54
C LEU A 5 2.26 -2.68 -7.69
N ILE A 6 1.70 -2.49 -6.49
CA ILE A 6 1.39 -3.57 -5.57
C ILE A 6 -0.11 -3.82 -5.64
N GLY A 7 -0.48 -5.09 -5.84
CA GLY A 7 -1.87 -5.53 -5.76
C GLY A 7 -2.43 -5.44 -4.34
N ASP A 8 -3.53 -6.15 -4.10
CA ASP A 8 -4.31 -6.04 -2.88
C ASP A 8 -3.49 -6.20 -1.59
N VAL A 9 -3.50 -5.15 -0.79
CA VAL A 9 -3.06 -5.20 0.60
C VAL A 9 -4.19 -5.73 1.46
N ILE A 10 -4.05 -6.95 1.95
CA ILE A 10 -5.08 -7.64 2.73
C ILE A 10 -4.71 -7.62 4.23
N GLY A 11 -5.47 -6.83 4.99
CA GLY A 11 -5.39 -6.76 6.45
C GLY A 11 -3.99 -6.45 7.00
N ARG A 12 -3.78 -6.74 8.29
CA ARG A 12 -2.50 -6.50 8.97
C ARG A 12 -1.30 -7.16 8.27
N PRO A 13 -1.35 -8.43 7.81
CA PRO A 13 -0.20 -9.05 7.16
C PRO A 13 0.26 -8.31 5.90
N GLY A 14 -0.69 -7.86 5.07
CA GLY A 14 -0.37 -7.05 3.89
C GLY A 14 0.28 -5.71 4.25
N ARG A 15 -0.24 -5.02 5.27
CA ARG A 15 0.32 -3.73 5.73
C ARG A 15 1.74 -3.87 6.25
N VAL A 16 2.01 -4.92 7.05
CA VAL A 16 3.36 -5.22 7.55
C VAL A 16 4.32 -5.56 6.41
N ALA A 17 3.86 -6.24 5.37
CA ALA A 17 4.69 -6.50 4.19
C ALA A 17 5.06 -5.19 3.47
N VAL A 18 4.08 -4.29 3.28
CA VAL A 18 4.32 -2.97 2.67
C VAL A 18 5.34 -2.18 3.49
N GLU A 19 5.12 -2.04 4.80
CA GLU A 19 6.03 -1.35 5.73
C GLU A 19 7.47 -1.90 5.65
N ARG A 20 7.61 -3.23 5.61
CA ARG A 20 8.92 -3.89 5.64
C ARG A 20 9.70 -3.79 4.32
N PHE A 21 9.01 -3.81 3.18
CA PHE A 21 9.66 -4.02 1.89
C PHE A 21 9.70 -2.79 0.99
N VAL A 22 8.71 -1.88 1.06
CA VAL A 22 8.58 -0.82 0.03
C VAL A 22 9.78 0.12 0.02
N ILE A 23 10.19 0.66 1.17
CA ILE A 23 11.35 1.57 1.24
C ILE A 23 12.60 0.89 0.69
N ARG A 24 12.86 -0.36 1.11
CA ARG A 24 14.01 -1.14 0.64
C ARG A 24 13.96 -1.36 -0.87
N LEU A 25 12.80 -1.73 -1.42
CA LEU A 25 12.62 -1.94 -2.86
C LEU A 25 12.77 -0.64 -3.65
N ARG A 26 12.37 0.52 -3.09
CA ARG A 26 12.62 1.82 -3.72
C ARG A 26 14.11 2.05 -3.92
N GLU A 27 14.92 1.79 -2.90
CA GLU A 27 16.37 1.93 -2.95
C GLU A 27 17.03 0.90 -3.89
N GLU A 28 16.71 -0.39 -3.73
CA GLU A 28 17.32 -1.49 -4.49
C GLU A 28 17.02 -1.41 -6.00
N LEU A 29 15.80 -0.99 -6.36
CA LEU A 29 15.36 -0.98 -7.77
C LEU A 29 15.45 0.41 -8.41
N GLY A 30 15.69 1.47 -7.62
CA GLY A 30 15.64 2.86 -8.04
C GLY A 30 14.24 3.28 -8.50
N LEU A 31 13.24 3.07 -7.65
CA LEU A 31 11.83 3.38 -7.97
C LEU A 31 11.54 4.87 -7.79
N ASP A 32 10.94 5.47 -8.82
CA ASP A 32 10.48 6.86 -8.79
C ASP A 32 9.07 6.98 -8.20
N PHE A 33 8.26 5.91 -8.27
CA PHE A 33 6.85 5.93 -7.89
C PHE A 33 6.34 4.58 -7.37
N VAL A 34 5.47 4.59 -6.36
CA VAL A 34 4.85 3.41 -5.75
C VAL A 34 3.35 3.60 -5.61
N LEU A 35 2.58 2.68 -6.20
CA LEU A 35 1.13 2.58 -6.08
C LEU A 35 0.72 1.28 -5.39
N VAL A 36 -0.29 1.35 -4.52
CA VAL A 36 -0.81 0.20 -3.78
C VAL A 36 -2.34 0.16 -3.84
N ASN A 37 -2.94 -1.01 -4.13
CA ASN A 37 -4.37 -1.23 -3.92
C ASN A 37 -4.66 -1.48 -2.44
N CYS A 38 -5.40 -0.57 -1.80
CA CYS A 38 -5.72 -0.64 -0.37
C CYS A 38 -7.13 -1.16 -0.06
N GLU A 39 -7.88 -1.70 -1.04
CA GLU A 39 -9.31 -2.04 -0.84
C GLU A 39 -9.58 -3.08 0.24
N ASN A 40 -8.58 -3.84 0.68
CA ASN A 40 -8.70 -4.85 1.73
C ASN A 40 -7.86 -4.53 2.98
N ALA A 41 -7.34 -3.29 3.08
CA ALA A 41 -6.29 -2.96 4.03
C ALA A 41 -6.80 -2.88 5.47
N ALA A 42 -8.04 -2.48 5.72
CA ALA A 42 -8.63 -2.41 7.06
C ALA A 42 -9.41 -3.69 7.39
N GLY A 43 -8.83 -4.59 8.19
CA GLY A 43 -9.55 -5.79 8.65
C GLY A 43 -10.00 -6.77 7.54
N GLY A 44 -9.50 -6.61 6.31
CA GLY A 44 -9.84 -7.44 5.15
C GLY A 44 -10.85 -6.82 4.18
N ALA A 45 -11.43 -5.64 4.47
CA ALA A 45 -12.28 -4.90 3.55
C ALA A 45 -12.31 -3.40 3.90
N GLY A 46 -12.17 -2.54 2.89
CA GLY A 46 -12.09 -1.10 3.07
C GLY A 46 -10.71 -0.60 3.54
N VAL A 47 -10.66 0.70 3.81
CA VAL A 47 -9.48 1.40 4.32
C VAL A 47 -9.93 2.47 5.31
N THR A 48 -9.27 2.55 6.47
CA THR A 48 -9.50 3.65 7.43
C THR A 48 -8.45 4.75 7.24
N PRO A 49 -8.71 6.00 7.68
CA PRO A 49 -7.71 7.07 7.60
C PRO A 49 -6.37 6.70 8.26
N THR A 50 -6.41 6.07 9.43
CA THR A 50 -5.20 5.60 10.13
C THR A 50 -4.42 4.58 9.30
N VAL A 51 -5.12 3.66 8.62
CA VAL A 51 -4.49 2.65 7.75
C VAL A 51 -3.91 3.29 6.48
N ALA A 52 -4.59 4.28 5.90
CA ALA A 52 -4.05 5.02 4.77
C ALA A 52 -2.74 5.76 5.16
N ASP A 53 -2.74 6.43 6.31
CA ASP A 53 -1.55 7.10 6.84
C ASP A 53 -0.38 6.13 7.08
N GLU A 54 -0.66 4.92 7.61
CA GLU A 54 0.34 3.85 7.76
C GLU A 54 0.99 3.49 6.41
N LEU A 55 0.18 3.33 5.36
CA LEU A 55 0.68 2.98 4.02
C LEU A 55 1.48 4.12 3.39
N PHE A 56 1.05 5.37 3.49
CA PHE A 56 1.81 6.51 3.00
C PHE A 56 3.17 6.65 3.71
N ARG A 57 3.20 6.48 5.04
CA ARG A 57 4.45 6.49 5.81
C ARG A 57 5.41 5.36 5.43
N SER A 58 4.90 4.28 4.83
CA SER A 58 5.69 3.15 4.33
C SER A 58 6.34 3.42 2.97
N GLY A 59 6.27 4.66 2.46
CA GLY A 59 6.87 5.03 1.18
C GLY A 59 5.99 4.75 -0.04
N VAL A 60 4.68 4.61 0.16
CA VAL A 60 3.69 4.57 -0.92
C VAL A 60 3.34 5.99 -1.34
N ASP A 61 3.26 6.27 -2.65
CA ASP A 61 2.94 7.60 -3.15
C ASP A 61 1.44 7.76 -3.42
N VAL A 62 0.79 6.70 -3.91
CA VAL A 62 -0.65 6.70 -4.22
C VAL A 62 -1.32 5.42 -3.74
N LEU A 63 -2.53 5.59 -3.18
CA LEU A 63 -3.44 4.50 -2.89
C LEU A 63 -4.54 4.46 -3.94
N SER A 64 -4.70 3.31 -4.60
CA SER A 64 -5.91 2.97 -5.33
C SER A 64 -6.83 2.13 -4.45
N SER A 65 -8.08 1.97 -4.90
CA SER A 65 -9.04 1.09 -4.23
C SER A 65 -9.87 0.35 -5.27
N GLY A 66 -10.87 -0.38 -4.80
CA GLY A 66 -11.75 -1.21 -5.61
C GLY A 66 -13.17 -1.23 -5.07
N ASN A 67 -13.84 -2.36 -5.21
CA ASN A 67 -15.26 -2.50 -4.86
C ASN A 67 -15.51 -2.50 -3.34
N HIS A 68 -14.48 -2.62 -2.51
CA HIS A 68 -14.59 -2.55 -1.05
C HIS A 68 -14.38 -1.15 -0.46
N VAL A 69 -14.22 -0.10 -1.27
CA VAL A 69 -13.91 1.26 -0.79
C VAL A 69 -14.94 1.87 0.18
N TRP A 70 -16.19 1.40 0.15
CA TRP A 70 -17.29 1.90 0.99
C TRP A 70 -17.65 0.99 2.18
N ARG A 71 -16.80 0.01 2.52
CA ARG A 71 -17.02 -0.91 3.64
C ARG A 71 -16.30 -0.46 4.92
#